data_AF-A0A3B0VQ90-F1
#
_entry.id   AF-A0A3B0VQ90-F1
#
_cell.length_a   1.000
_cell.length_b   1.000
_cell.length_c   1.000
_cell.angle_alpha   90.00
_cell.angle_beta   90.00
_cell.angle_gamma   90.00
#
_symmetry.space_group_name_H-M   'P 1'
#
loop_
_entity.id
_entity.type
_entity.pdbx_description
1 polymer ?
#
loop_
_entity_poly.entity_id
_entity_poly.type
_entity_poly.pdbx_seq_one_letter_code
_entity_poly.pdbx_strand_id
1 'polypeptide(L)'
;MGVMEIIDFNAYDLKYISHSDISYNPALGTGQIQIRDIHYVSIERRTVWEFCQLLDKKCIASHKSYEGWYKYAIQYKWIKEE
;
A
#
# COMPACT_ATOMS: atom_id res chain seq x y z
N MET A 1 13.07 -11.71 32.88
CA MET A 1 12.87 -11.63 31.42
C MET A 1 11.57 -12.35 31.12
N GLY A 2 10.55 -11.64 30.64
CA GLY A 2 9.29 -12.26 30.23
C GLY A 2 9.44 -12.83 28.84
N VAL A 3 9.10 -14.10 28.65
CA VAL A 3 8.99 -14.70 27.33
C VAL A 3 7.60 -14.33 26.81
N MET A 4 7.53 -13.59 25.70
CA MET A 4 6.27 -13.32 25.02
C MET A 4 5.94 -14.52 24.13
N GLU A 5 4.95 -15.30 24.52
CA GLU A 5 4.41 -16.40 23.73
C GLU A 5 3.31 -15.86 22.82
N ILE A 6 3.46 -16.02 21.51
CA ILE A 6 2.42 -15.68 20.53
C ILE A 6 1.41 -16.82 20.57
N ILE A 7 0.24 -16.58 21.15
CA ILE A 7 -0.83 -17.57 21.26
C ILE A 7 -1.68 -17.69 19.98
N ASP A 8 -1.79 -16.61 19.20
CA ASP A 8 -2.58 -16.57 17.96
C ASP A 8 -2.17 -15.35 17.09
N PHE A 9 -2.41 -15.41 15.78
CA PHE A 9 -2.22 -14.30 14.85
C PHE A 9 -3.13 -14.39 13.62
N ASN A 10 -3.53 -13.23 13.10
CA ASN A 10 -4.14 -13.12 11.78
C ASN A 10 -3.07 -12.78 10.74
N ALA A 11 -3.04 -13.54 9.64
CA ALA A 11 -2.17 -13.26 8.49
C ALA A 11 -3.00 -13.05 7.23
N TYR A 12 -2.63 -12.00 6.50
CA TYR A 12 -3.28 -11.61 5.26
C TYR A 12 -2.23 -11.36 4.19
N ASP A 13 -2.53 -11.74 2.95
CA ASP A 13 -1.78 -11.26 1.80
C ASP A 13 -2.24 -9.83 1.49
N LEU A 14 -1.30 -8.88 1.56
CA LEU A 14 -1.53 -7.47 1.26
C LEU A 14 -2.24 -7.27 -0.08
N LYS A 15 -1.94 -8.10 -1.09
CA LYS A 15 -2.57 -8.06 -2.41
C LYS A 15 -4.09 -8.13 -2.34
N TYR A 16 -4.62 -8.87 -1.38
CA TYR A 16 -6.05 -9.12 -1.27
C TYR A 16 -6.75 -8.24 -0.25
N ILE A 17 -6.05 -7.36 0.46
CA ILE A 17 -6.74 -6.37 1.30
C ILE A 17 -7.63 -5.49 0.40
N SER A 18 -8.84 -5.20 0.87
CA SER A 18 -9.83 -4.45 0.09
C SER A 18 -9.34 -3.05 -0.27
N HIS A 19 -9.88 -2.51 -1.35
CA HIS A 19 -9.58 -1.15 -1.78
C HIS A 19 -9.86 -0.08 -0.70
N SER A 20 -10.90 -0.27 0.11
CA SER A 20 -11.32 0.68 1.15
C SER A 20 -10.42 0.64 2.39
N ASP A 21 -9.65 -0.43 2.55
CA ASP A 21 -8.82 -0.66 3.73
C ASP A 21 -7.33 -0.32 3.49
N ILE A 22 -6.96 0.02 2.24
CA ILE A 22 -5.63 0.49 1.84
C ILE A 22 -5.68 1.99 1.52
N SER A 23 -4.77 2.75 2.10
CA SER A 23 -4.56 4.17 1.80
C SER A 23 -3.08 4.57 1.86
N TYR A 24 -2.78 5.82 1.50
CA TYR A 24 -1.47 6.41 1.67
C TYR A 24 -1.58 7.61 2.61
N ASN A 25 -0.71 7.70 3.60
CA ASN A 25 -0.69 8.82 4.55
C ASN A 25 -0.05 10.07 3.91
N PRO A 26 -0.78 11.19 3.78
CA PRO A 26 -0.21 12.41 3.23
C PRO A 26 0.66 13.19 4.23
N ALA A 27 0.50 12.96 5.54
CA ALA A 27 1.07 13.82 6.58
C ALA A 27 2.59 13.70 6.76
N LEU A 28 3.19 12.58 6.32
CA LEU A 28 4.61 12.28 6.59
C LEU A 28 5.54 12.50 5.40
N GLY A 29 5.03 13.08 4.30
CA GLY A 29 5.84 13.48 3.14
C GLY A 29 6.47 12.33 2.33
N THR A 30 6.54 11.11 2.85
CA THR A 30 7.18 9.94 2.22
C THR A 30 6.20 9.03 1.48
N GLY A 31 4.87 9.21 1.65
CA GLY A 31 3.87 8.37 1.00
C GLY A 31 3.83 6.95 1.58
N GLN A 32 3.67 6.84 2.90
CA GLN A 32 3.58 5.55 3.58
C GLN A 32 2.23 4.87 3.32
N ILE A 33 2.25 3.59 2.92
CA ILE A 33 1.04 2.76 2.85
C ILE A 33 0.47 2.59 4.27
N GLN A 34 -0.83 2.82 4.41
CA GLN A 34 -1.58 2.56 5.63
C GLN A 34 -2.64 1.51 5.36
N ILE A 35 -2.81 0.62 6.33
CA ILE A 35 -3.83 -0.42 6.33
C ILE A 35 -4.73 -0.15 7.53
N ARG A 36 -6.05 -0.31 7.36
CA ARG A 36 -6.99 -0.30 8.49
C ARG A 36 -6.60 -1.38 9.49
N ASP A 37 -7.00 -1.20 10.74
CA ASP A 37 -6.79 -2.19 11.80
C ASP A 37 -7.17 -3.61 11.34
N ILE A 38 -6.28 -4.56 11.65
CA ILE A 38 -6.29 -5.95 11.15
C ILE A 38 -7.56 -6.74 11.53
N HIS A 39 -8.32 -6.27 12.52
CA HIS A 39 -9.59 -6.91 12.92
C HIS A 39 -10.76 -6.48 12.03
N TYR A 40 -10.59 -5.42 11.23
CA TYR A 40 -11.66 -4.79 10.44
C TYR A 40 -11.29 -4.68 8.96
N VAL A 41 -10.28 -5.40 8.51
CA VAL A 41 -9.94 -5.50 7.08
C VAL A 41 -10.81 -6.55 6.40
N SER A 42 -11.20 -6.25 5.17
CA SER A 42 -11.92 -7.17 4.28
C SER A 42 -11.04 -7.60 3.11
N ILE A 43 -11.40 -8.72 2.49
CA ILE A 43 -10.63 -9.35 1.42
C ILE A 43 -11.33 -9.18 0.07
N GLU A 44 -10.58 -8.80 -0.95
CA GLU A 44 -11.02 -8.64 -2.33
C GLU A 44 -10.00 -9.32 -3.27
N ARG A 45 -10.46 -10.27 -4.09
CA ARG A 45 -9.58 -10.99 -5.01
C ARG A 45 -9.17 -10.09 -6.17
N ARG A 46 -7.87 -9.97 -6.40
CA ARG A 46 -7.28 -9.25 -7.52
C ARG A 46 -5.96 -9.88 -7.97
N THR A 47 -5.59 -9.62 -9.21
CA THR A 47 -4.28 -9.96 -9.77
C THR A 47 -3.19 -9.05 -9.21
N VAL A 48 -1.93 -9.46 -9.37
CA VAL A 48 -0.78 -8.60 -9.00
C VAL A 48 -0.80 -7.28 -9.78
N TRP A 49 -1.18 -7.32 -11.05
CA TRP A 49 -1.26 -6.13 -11.89
C TRP A 49 -2.32 -5.14 -11.41
N GLU A 50 -3.53 -5.62 -11.10
CA GLU A 50 -4.59 -4.78 -10.52
C GLU A 50 -4.20 -4.19 -9.17
N PHE A 51 -3.43 -4.93 -8.37
CA PHE A 51 -2.88 -4.43 -7.11
C PHE A 51 -1.84 -3.32 -7.33
N CYS A 52 -0.92 -3.45 -8.28
CA CYS A 52 0.01 -2.38 -8.64
C CYS A 52 -0.74 -1.11 -9.10
N GLN A 53 -1.72 -1.26 -9.99
CA GLN A 53 -2.56 -0.14 -10.43
C GLN A 53 -3.34 0.52 -9.28
N LEU A 54 -3.78 -0.25 -8.29
CA LEU A 54 -4.42 0.27 -7.09
C LEU A 54 -3.44 1.15 -6.29
N LEU A 55 -2.21 0.67 -6.06
CA LEU A 55 -1.19 1.42 -5.33
C LEU A 55 -0.85 2.74 -6.05
N ASP A 56 -0.68 2.70 -7.37
CA ASP A 56 -0.42 3.90 -8.17
C ASP A 56 -1.55 4.93 -8.04
N LYS A 57 -2.81 4.49 -8.22
CA LYS A 57 -3.99 5.36 -8.07
C LYS A 57 -4.06 6.00 -6.68
N LYS A 58 -3.82 5.23 -5.61
CA LYS A 58 -3.86 5.73 -4.23
C LYS A 58 -2.70 6.69 -3.94
N CYS A 59 -1.50 6.39 -4.45
CA CYS A 59 -0.32 7.26 -4.32
C CYS A 59 -0.54 8.61 -5.02
N ILE A 60 -1.04 8.60 -6.27
CA ILE A 60 -1.38 9.82 -7.01
C ILE A 60 -2.40 10.66 -6.25
N ALA A 61 -3.43 10.01 -5.66
CA ALA A 61 -4.48 10.67 -4.89
C ALA A 61 -4.01 11.24 -3.54
N SER A 62 -2.94 10.71 -2.93
CA SER A 62 -2.49 11.08 -1.58
C SER A 62 -1.63 12.35 -1.52
N HIS A 63 -1.96 13.37 -2.32
CA HIS A 63 -1.19 14.63 -2.48
C HIS A 63 0.16 14.52 -3.22
N LYS A 64 0.51 13.36 -3.80
CA LYS A 64 1.69 13.27 -4.67
C LYS A 64 1.42 13.77 -6.09
N SER A 65 0.16 13.75 -6.54
CA SER A 65 -0.23 14.00 -7.93
C SER A 65 0.48 13.05 -8.90
N TYR A 66 0.16 13.14 -10.19
CA TYR A 66 0.85 12.38 -11.21
C TYR A 66 2.36 12.72 -11.24
N GLU A 67 2.71 14.00 -11.11
CA GLU A 67 4.11 14.46 -11.15
C GLU A 67 4.96 13.87 -10.02
N GLY A 68 4.41 13.77 -8.81
CA GLY A 68 5.13 13.18 -7.69
C GLY A 68 5.29 11.67 -7.84
N TRP A 69 4.25 10.99 -8.34
CA TRP A 69 4.36 9.57 -8.69
C TRP A 69 5.42 9.35 -9.78
N TYR A 70 5.41 10.17 -10.84
CA TYR A 70 6.35 10.08 -11.96
C TYR A 70 7.80 10.28 -11.51
N LYS A 71 8.06 11.27 -10.65
CA LYS A 71 9.39 11.46 -10.03
C LYS A 71 9.88 10.20 -9.30
N TYR A 72 9.01 9.52 -8.56
CA TYR A 72 9.37 8.25 -7.93
C TYR A 72 9.58 7.13 -8.95
N ALA A 73 8.75 7.06 -9.98
CA ALA A 73 8.88 6.06 -11.03
C ALA A 73 10.23 6.16 -11.75
N ILE A 74 10.73 7.38 -12.00
CA ILE A 74 12.07 7.63 -12.54
C ILE A 74 13.16 7.30 -11.50
N GLN A 75 13.07 7.89 -10.30
CA GLN A 75 14.08 7.72 -9.24
C GLN A 75 14.34 6.24 -8.92
N TYR A 76 13.28 5.44 -8.85
CA TYR A 76 13.33 4.03 -8.51
C TYR A 76 13.26 3.10 -9.72
N LYS A 77 13.30 3.64 -10.95
CA LYS A 77 13.37 2.89 -12.21
C LYS A 77 12.20 1.91 -12.40
N TRP A 78 10.99 2.32 -12.00
CA TRP A 78 9.75 1.56 -12.27
C TRP A 78 9.39 1.58 -13.74
N ILE A 79 9.76 2.66 -14.42
CA ILE A 79 9.65 2.84 -15.85
C ILE A 79 11.04 3.04 -16.45
N LYS A 80 11.21 2.70 -17.72
CA LYS A 80 12.42 3.02 -18.47
C LYS A 80 12.23 4.39 -19.10
N GLU A 81 13.23 5.26 -18.95
CA GLU A 81 13.36 6.40 -19.85
C GLU A 81 13.81 5.86 -21.21
N GLU A 82 13.29 6.43 -22.30
CA GLU A 82 13.79 6.15 -23.65
C GLU A 82 15.20 6.71 -23.83
#